data_AF-A0A351NUN6-F1
#
_entry.id   AF-A0A351NUN6-F1
#
_cell.length_a   1.000
_cell.length_b   1.000
_cell.length_c   1.000
_cell.angle_alpha   90.00
_cell.angle_beta   90.00
_cell.angle_gamma   90.00
#
_symmetry.space_group_name_H-M   'P 1'
#
loop_
_entity.id
_entity.type
_entity.pdbx_description
1 polymer ?
#
loop_
_entity_poly.entity_id
_entity_poly.type
_entity_poly.pdbx_seq_one_letter_code
_entity_poly.pdbx_strand_id
1 'polypeptide(L)' 'ESFKAKQALTDAFGDLDYEVDEIQFIAQNMVPLAGDNTEIFDTFIEMLNDLEDVQNIYHNVA' A
#
# COMPACT_ATOMS: atom_id res chain seq x y z
N GLU A 1 -1.57 14.61 7.03
CA GLU A 1 -2.49 15.67 6.56
C GLU A 1 -3.78 15.16 5.90
N SER A 2 -3.97 13.83 5.73
CA SER A 2 -5.16 13.22 5.08
C SER A 2 -6.51 13.77 5.57
N PHE A 3 -6.68 13.96 6.88
CA PHE A 3 -7.93 14.44 7.48
C PHE A 3 -8.44 15.78 6.91
N LYS A 4 -7.55 16.74 6.60
CA LYS A 4 -7.96 18.04 6.04
C LYS A 4 -8.48 17.90 4.61
N ALA A 5 -7.86 17.02 3.82
CA ALA A 5 -8.31 16.74 2.46
C ALA A 5 -9.69 16.05 2.47
N LYS A 6 -9.87 15.06 3.36
CA LYS A 6 -11.16 14.39 3.55
C LYS A 6 -12.26 15.38 3.95
N GLN A 7 -12.00 16.25 4.93
CA GLN A 7 -12.96 17.28 5.35
C GLN A 7 -13.32 18.22 4.19
N ALA A 8 -12.34 18.69 3.42
CA ALA A 8 -12.59 19.57 2.29
C ALA A 8 -13.44 18.91 1.19
N LEU A 9 -13.24 17.61 0.95
CA LEU A 9 -14.05 16.83 0.02
C LEU A 9 -15.49 16.65 0.54
N THR A 10 -15.66 16.36 1.82
CA THR A 10 -17.00 16.27 2.45
C THR A 10 -17.74 17.61 2.41
N ASP A 11 -17.07 18.72 2.68
CA ASP A 11 -17.67 20.06 2.65
C ASP A 11 -18.11 20.46 1.23
N ALA A 12 -17.37 20.02 0.19
CA ALA A 12 -17.62 20.37 -1.20
C ALA A 12 -18.68 19.47 -1.88
N PHE A 13 -18.72 18.19 -1.52
CA PHE A 13 -19.52 17.19 -2.25
C PHE A 13 -20.57 16.47 -1.37
N GLY A 14 -20.62 16.78 -0.07
CA GLY A 14 -21.49 16.11 0.90
C GLY A 14 -20.89 14.80 1.40
N ASP A 15 -21.71 13.93 1.98
CA ASP A 15 -21.27 12.61 2.43
C ASP A 15 -20.86 11.75 1.24
N LEU A 16 -19.55 11.57 1.09
CA LEU A 16 -18.92 10.68 0.12
C LEU A 16 -18.70 9.31 0.75
N ASP A 17 -19.04 8.25 0.02
CA ASP A 17 -18.66 6.89 0.37
C ASP A 17 -17.25 6.62 -0.16
N TYR A 18 -16.29 6.45 0.75
CA TYR A 18 -14.90 6.21 0.39
C TYR A 18 -14.64 4.71 0.41
N GLU A 19 -14.26 4.15 -0.73
CA GLU A 19 -13.87 2.74 -0.80
C GLU A 19 -12.62 2.44 0.05
N VAL A 20 -11.71 3.41 0.17
CA VAL A 20 -10.48 3.32 0.97
C VAL A 20 -10.14 4.68 1.61
N ASP A 21 -9.91 4.69 2.93
CA ASP A 21 -9.37 5.84 3.68
C ASP A 21 -8.31 5.33 4.67
N GLU A 22 -7.06 5.23 4.20
CA GLU A 22 -5.95 4.69 4.97
C GLU A 22 -4.66 5.49 4.77
N ILE A 23 -3.78 5.47 5.77
CA ILE A 23 -2.42 5.98 5.65
C ILE A 23 -1.54 4.82 5.17
N GLN A 24 -1.00 4.97 3.96
CA GLN A 24 -0.17 3.96 3.31
C GLN A 24 1.14 4.58 2.77
N PHE A 25 2.11 3.71 2.46
CA PHE A 25 3.34 4.13 1.79
C PHE A 25 3.19 3.99 0.28
N ILE A 26 3.41 5.10 -0.44
CA ILE A 26 3.39 5.11 -1.91
C ILE A 26 4.82 5.09 -2.44
N ALA A 27 5.13 4.11 -3.29
CA ALA A 27 6.41 4.04 -3.98
C ALA A 27 6.54 5.20 -4.98
N GLN A 28 7.71 5.83 -5.03
CA GLN A 28 7.97 6.94 -5.96
C GLN A 28 8.40 6.46 -7.35
N ASN A 29 8.85 5.22 -7.47
CA ASN A 29 9.25 4.55 -8.70
C ASN A 29 8.98 3.05 -8.58
N MET A 30 9.00 2.32 -9.69
CA MET A 30 8.83 0.86 -9.71
C MET A 30 10.12 0.18 -10.20
N VAL A 31 10.40 -1.02 -9.68
CA VAL A 31 11.59 -1.81 -10.02
C VAL A 31 11.14 -3.16 -10.59
N PRO A 32 11.47 -3.48 -11.86
CA PRO A 32 11.15 -4.79 -12.40
C PRO A 32 12.10 -5.85 -11.81
N LEU A 33 11.55 -7.00 -11.42
CA LEU A 33 12.31 -8.21 -11.18
C LEU A 33 12.21 -9.15 -12.39
N ALA A 34 13.22 -9.99 -12.57
CA ALA A 34 13.29 -10.92 -13.69
C ALA A 34 13.90 -12.25 -13.25
N GLY A 35 13.42 -13.32 -13.90
CA GLY A 35 13.85 -14.69 -13.62
C GLY A 35 13.67 -15.05 -12.15
N ASP A 36 14.64 -15.80 -11.62
CA ASP A 36 14.67 -16.36 -10.28
C ASP A 36 14.52 -15.32 -9.15
N ASN A 37 14.83 -14.04 -9.42
CA ASN A 37 14.66 -12.97 -8.42
C ASN A 37 13.19 -12.74 -8.07
N THR A 38 12.25 -13.04 -8.99
CA THR A 38 10.81 -12.90 -8.73
C THR A 38 10.36 -13.95 -7.74
N GLU A 39 10.74 -15.21 -7.94
CA GLU A 39 10.38 -16.33 -7.06
C GLU A 39 10.98 -16.16 -5.66
N ILE A 40 12.22 -15.66 -5.56
CA ILE A 40 12.86 -15.35 -4.28
C ILE A 40 12.11 -14.22 -3.57
N PHE A 41 11.70 -13.19 -4.30
CA PHE A 41 10.95 -12.07 -3.75
C PHE A 41 9.58 -12.51 -3.23
N ASP A 42 8.84 -13.29 -4.02
CA ASP A 42 7.52 -13.81 -3.63
C ASP A 42 7.63 -14.68 -2.37
N THR A 43 8.61 -15.59 -2.32
CA THR A 43 8.88 -16.40 -1.12
C THR A 43 9.21 -15.53 0.09
N PHE A 44 9.98 -14.46 -0.10
CA PHE A 44 10.31 -13.52 0.99
C PHE A 44 9.06 -12.78 1.49
N ILE A 45 8.18 -12.35 0.60
CA ILE A 45 6.91 -11.70 0.97
C ILE A 45 5.98 -12.68 1.71
N GLU A 46 5.89 -13.93 1.26
CA GLU A 46 5.13 -14.98 1.95
C GLU A 46 5.64 -15.20 3.38
N MET A 47 6.95 -15.34 3.56
CA MET A 47 7.57 -15.50 4.88
C MET A 47 7.27 -14.32 5.82
N LEU A 48 7.19 -13.09 5.29
CA LEU A 48 6.83 -11.92 6.09
C LEU A 48 5.34 -11.91 6.45
N ASN A 49 4.45 -12.35 5.55
CA ASN A 49 3.02 -12.46 5.83
C ASN A 49 2.70 -13.52 6.89
N ASP A 50 3.55 -14.54 7.04
CA ASP A 50 3.39 -15.58 8.07
C ASP A 50 3.75 -15.11 9.49
N LEU A 51 4.34 -13.93 9.64
CA LEU A 51 4.69 -13.37 10.95
C LEU A 51 3.51 -12.61 11.56
N GLU A 52 3.05 -13.05 12.74
CA GLU A 52 1.94 -12.42 13.47
C GLU A 52 2.18 -10.93 13.79
N ASP A 53 3.44 -10.53 13.92
CA ASP A 53 3.84 -9.15 14.22
C ASP A 53 3.89 -8.24 12.98
N VAL A 54 3.85 -8.81 11.77
CA VAL A 54 3.88 -8.03 10.51
C VAL A 54 2.47 -7.57 10.16
N GLN A 55 2.26 -6.26 10.23
CA GLN A 55 0.94 -5.67 9.97
C GLN A 55 0.69 -5.33 8.51
N ASN A 56 1.72 -4.84 7.80
CA ASN A 56 1.62 -4.42 6.40
C ASN A 56 2.99 -4.58 5.72
N ILE A 57 2.98 -4.92 4.43
CA ILE A 57 4.18 -5.03 3.60
C ILE A 57 4.02 -4.05 2.43
N TYR A 58 5.03 -3.18 2.25
CA TYR A 58 5.07 -2.22 1.15
C TYR A 58 6.33 -2.46 0.34
N HIS A 59 6.20 -2.56 -0.98
CA HIS A 59 7.32 -2.70 -1.90
C HIS A 59 7.08 -1.92 -3.19
N ASN A 60 8.16 -1.70 -3.93
CA ASN A 60 8.13 -1.04 -5.24
C ASN A 60 8.44 -1.99 -6.40
N VAL A 61 8.43 -3.30 -6.15
CA VAL A 61 8.53 -4.31 -7.22
C VAL A 61 7.29 -4.23 -8.12
N ALA A 62 7.52 -4.23 -9.44
CA ALA A 62 6.51 -4.10 -10.50
C ALA A 62 5.86 -5.43 -10.90
#